data_AF-A0A4R1RH61-F1
#
_entry.id   AF-A0A4R1RH61-F1
#
_cell.length_a   1.000
_cell.length_b   1.000
_cell.length_c   1.000
_cell.angle_alpha   90.00
_cell.angle_beta   90.00
_cell.angle_gamma   90.00
#
_symmetry.space_group_name_H-M   'P 1'
#
loop_
_entity.id
_entity.type
_entity.pdbx_description
1 polymer ?
#
loop_
_entity_poly.entity_id
_entity_poly.type
_entity_poly.pdbx_seq_one_letter_code
_entity_poly.pdbx_strand_id
1 'polypeptide(L)'
;MKGDRAMEYRVKLLSLLDQAQRQEEQLLGSLVETAAEARGDYDHWTLPDVLAHLGEWRLTAAGKLAALAEGKAVPFHEDLDAVNRRNYAKHCRDSAGEIRALAESSHAAFRQRVAAFDERRLGQPAGLEGFDAPLWRYILIDGFLHPTLHRAVYHFAGRDFAAAFRILAGNYRLLAELDDSPAMARSFLDCEGLLEEVMEREELLRRLREFRTAGAGGPDVPAGMVERFIEANRLG
;
A
#
# COMPACT_ATOMS: atom_id res chain seq x y z
N MET A 1 29.28 20.17 -13.60
CA MET A 1 27.92 19.84 -14.09
C MET A 1 27.71 18.34 -13.94
N LYS A 2 27.00 17.89 -12.90
CA LYS A 2 26.43 16.54 -12.89
C LYS A 2 25.28 16.57 -13.89
N GLY A 3 25.32 15.67 -14.88
CA GLY A 3 24.35 15.62 -15.96
C GLY A 3 22.92 15.59 -15.41
N ASP A 4 22.07 16.38 -16.06
CA ASP A 4 20.63 16.50 -15.86
C ASP A 4 19.99 15.14 -16.19
N ARG A 5 20.04 14.18 -15.26
CA ARG A 5 19.28 12.94 -15.40
C ARG A 5 17.85 13.34 -15.13
N ALA A 6 17.09 13.58 -16.21
CA ALA A 6 15.65 13.72 -16.13
C ALA A 6 15.12 12.56 -15.28
N MET A 7 14.38 12.89 -14.23
CA MET A 7 13.88 11.87 -13.31
C MET A 7 12.87 11.00 -14.05
N GLU A 8 13.11 9.69 -14.09
CA GLU A 8 12.25 8.72 -14.78
C GLU A 8 11.14 8.22 -13.84
N TYR A 9 10.34 9.16 -13.30
CA TYR A 9 9.26 8.85 -12.38
C TYR A 9 8.31 7.81 -12.98
N ARG A 10 7.91 7.98 -14.25
CA ARG A 10 6.94 7.07 -14.88
C ARG A 10 7.43 5.64 -14.91
N VAL A 11 8.67 5.39 -15.35
CA VAL A 11 9.24 4.04 -15.45
C VAL A 11 9.31 3.40 -14.06
N LYS A 12 9.77 4.15 -13.06
CA LYS A 12 9.86 3.68 -11.67
C LYS A 12 8.48 3.39 -11.08
N LEU A 13 7.53 4.30 -11.23
CA LEU A 13 6.15 4.11 -10.76
C LEU A 13 5.54 2.87 -11.39
N LEU A 14 5.56 2.74 -12.73
CA LEU A 14 5.00 1.57 -13.40
C LEU A 14 5.64 0.25 -12.93
N SER A 15 6.96 0.25 -12.68
CA SER A 15 7.65 -0.91 -12.10
C SER A 15 7.17 -1.24 -10.69
N LEU A 16 6.95 -0.23 -9.85
CA LEU A 16 6.41 -0.39 -8.49
C LEU A 16 4.97 -0.91 -8.50
N LEU A 17 4.12 -0.37 -9.37
CA LEU A 17 2.75 -0.85 -9.59
C LEU A 17 2.77 -2.32 -10.02
N ASP A 18 3.58 -2.68 -11.01
CA ASP A 18 3.70 -4.05 -11.50
C ASP A 18 4.25 -5.00 -10.41
N GLN A 19 5.11 -4.51 -9.51
CA GLN A 19 5.56 -5.28 -8.36
C GLN A 19 4.45 -5.49 -7.32
N ALA A 20 3.67 -4.44 -7.00
CA ALA A 20 2.55 -4.54 -6.07
C ALA A 20 1.52 -5.56 -6.59
N GLN A 21 1.21 -5.53 -7.89
CA GLN A 21 0.32 -6.49 -8.53
C GLN A 21 0.84 -7.93 -8.40
N ARG A 22 2.13 -8.19 -8.66
CA ARG A 22 2.71 -9.54 -8.48
C ARG A 22 2.59 -10.04 -7.05
N GLN A 23 2.76 -9.16 -6.05
CA GLN A 23 2.60 -9.51 -4.64
C GLN A 23 1.15 -9.82 -4.28
N GLU A 24 0.19 -9.10 -4.86
CA GLU A 24 -1.24 -9.39 -4.69
C GLU A 24 -1.64 -10.70 -5.38
N GLU A 25 -1.14 -10.98 -6.57
CA GLU A 25 -1.38 -12.25 -7.28
C GLU A 25 -0.90 -13.46 -6.48
N GLN A 26 0.23 -13.32 -5.76
CA GLN A 26 0.70 -14.36 -4.84
C GLN A 26 -0.27 -14.61 -3.69
N LEU A 27 -0.87 -13.55 -3.12
CA LEU A 27 -1.89 -13.67 -2.07
C LEU A 27 -3.23 -14.19 -2.61
N LEU A 28 -3.63 -13.78 -3.82
CA LEU A 28 -4.81 -14.32 -4.51
C LEU A 28 -4.64 -15.82 -4.81
N GLY A 29 -3.41 -16.28 -5.04
CA GLY A 29 -3.09 -17.70 -5.18
C GLY A 29 -3.43 -18.50 -3.93
N SER A 30 -3.13 -17.97 -2.74
CA SER A 30 -3.39 -18.66 -1.47
C SER A 30 -4.87 -18.62 -1.03
N LEU A 31 -5.68 -17.69 -1.57
CA LEU A 31 -7.13 -17.67 -1.34
C LEU A 31 -7.84 -18.91 -1.88
N VAL A 32 -7.36 -19.49 -2.98
CA VAL A 32 -7.93 -20.71 -3.56
C VAL A 32 -7.69 -21.91 -2.63
N GLU A 33 -6.62 -21.85 -1.82
CA GLU A 33 -6.18 -22.94 -0.95
C GLU A 33 -6.76 -22.86 0.48
N THR A 34 -7.15 -21.66 0.95
CA THR A 34 -7.52 -21.41 2.36
C THR A 34 -9.03 -21.32 2.66
N ALA A 35 -9.86 -21.75 1.70
CA ALA A 35 -11.32 -21.84 1.77
C ALA A 35 -12.10 -20.50 1.68
N ALA A 36 -13.07 -20.51 0.76
CA ALA A 36 -13.94 -19.43 0.35
C ALA A 36 -15.06 -19.05 1.37
N GLU A 37 -14.89 -19.33 2.66
CA GLU A 37 -15.97 -19.23 3.65
C GLU A 37 -15.65 -18.41 4.90
N ALA A 38 -14.39 -18.04 5.14
CA ALA A 38 -14.07 -17.10 6.21
C ALA A 38 -14.54 -15.70 5.79
N ARG A 39 -15.68 -15.26 6.34
CA ARG A 39 -16.22 -13.90 6.15
C ARG A 39 -15.78 -13.03 7.31
N GLY A 40 -15.12 -11.93 7.01
CA GLY A 40 -14.86 -10.87 7.98
C GLY A 40 -16.09 -10.02 8.23
N ASP A 41 -15.96 -9.10 9.19
CA ASP A 41 -16.84 -7.94 9.31
C ASP A 41 -16.04 -6.67 8.97
N TYR A 42 -16.70 -5.51 9.00
CA TYR A 42 -16.03 -4.25 8.65
C TYR A 42 -14.88 -3.90 9.60
N ASP A 43 -14.91 -4.36 10.84
CA ASP A 43 -13.89 -4.08 11.85
C ASP A 43 -12.78 -5.17 11.85
N HIS A 44 -13.04 -6.33 11.21
CA HIS A 44 -12.11 -7.46 11.14
C HIS A 44 -12.00 -8.02 9.72
N TRP A 45 -11.19 -7.38 8.89
CA TRP A 45 -11.04 -7.76 7.48
C TRP A 45 -10.29 -9.09 7.30
N THR A 46 -10.88 -9.94 6.46
CA THR A 46 -10.20 -11.12 5.91
C THR A 46 -9.34 -10.75 4.70
N LEU A 47 -8.53 -11.69 4.21
CA LEU A 47 -7.69 -11.44 3.03
C LEU A 47 -8.51 -11.02 1.78
N PRO A 48 -9.68 -11.64 1.46
CA PRO A 48 -10.57 -11.13 0.42
C PRO A 48 -11.00 -9.67 0.63
N ASP A 49 -11.37 -9.29 1.85
CA ASP A 49 -11.79 -7.92 2.18
C ASP A 49 -10.65 -6.91 1.94
N VAL A 50 -9.43 -7.25 2.38
CA VAL A 50 -8.23 -6.44 2.13
C VAL A 50 -7.99 -6.27 0.62
N LEU A 51 -8.04 -7.35 -0.16
CA LEU A 51 -7.78 -7.28 -1.59
C LEU A 51 -8.87 -6.50 -2.35
N ALA A 52 -10.13 -6.64 -1.94
CA ALA A 52 -11.24 -5.84 -2.47
C ALA A 52 -11.03 -4.34 -2.20
N HIS A 53 -10.67 -4.00 -0.96
CA HIS A 53 -10.37 -2.64 -0.54
C HIS A 53 -9.25 -2.00 -1.38
N LEU A 54 -8.15 -2.73 -1.58
CA LEU A 54 -7.04 -2.26 -2.43
C LEU A 54 -7.47 -2.05 -3.89
N GLY A 55 -8.39 -2.86 -4.40
CA GLY A 55 -8.94 -2.70 -5.75
C GLY A 55 -9.78 -1.43 -5.89
N GLU A 56 -10.67 -1.16 -4.94
CA GLU A 56 -11.51 0.05 -4.95
C GLU A 56 -10.70 1.34 -4.78
N TRP A 57 -9.66 1.34 -3.94
CA TRP A 57 -8.77 2.49 -3.81
C TRP A 57 -7.99 2.77 -5.10
N ARG A 58 -7.53 1.72 -5.82
CA ARG A 58 -6.93 1.88 -7.16
C ARG A 58 -7.91 2.43 -8.18
N LEU A 59 -9.16 1.96 -8.20
CA LEU A 59 -10.20 2.50 -9.10
C LEU A 59 -10.52 3.96 -8.79
N THR A 60 -10.63 4.31 -7.51
CA THR A 60 -10.81 5.68 -7.04
C THR A 60 -9.64 6.55 -7.50
N ALA A 61 -8.41 6.10 -7.29
CA ALA A 61 -7.22 6.81 -7.71
C ALA A 61 -7.17 7.00 -9.23
N ALA A 62 -7.52 5.98 -10.01
CA ALA A 62 -7.62 6.05 -11.46
C ALA A 62 -8.68 7.08 -11.93
N GLY A 63 -9.82 7.15 -11.24
CA GLY A 63 -10.86 8.14 -11.49
C GLY A 63 -10.37 9.57 -11.23
N LYS A 64 -9.68 9.79 -10.11
CA LYS A 64 -9.07 11.09 -9.77
C LYS A 64 -8.02 11.49 -10.80
N LEU A 65 -7.15 10.57 -11.23
CA LEU A 65 -6.17 10.82 -12.29
C LEU A 65 -6.82 11.21 -13.62
N ALA A 66 -7.93 10.56 -13.99
CA ALA A 66 -8.69 10.91 -15.19
C ALA A 66 -9.27 12.33 -15.10
N ALA A 67 -9.87 12.69 -13.96
CA ALA A 67 -10.41 14.03 -13.73
C ALA A 67 -9.31 15.12 -13.75
N LEU A 68 -8.13 14.83 -13.17
CA LEU A 68 -6.98 15.74 -13.24
C LEU A 68 -6.49 15.96 -14.68
N ALA A 69 -6.50 14.92 -15.51
CA ALA A 69 -6.13 15.04 -16.93
C ALA A 69 -7.12 15.92 -17.72
N GLU A 70 -8.37 16.01 -17.27
CA GLU A 70 -9.40 16.89 -17.81
C GLU A 70 -9.40 18.29 -17.18
N GLY A 71 -8.46 18.59 -16.27
CA GLY A 71 -8.35 19.87 -15.57
C GLY A 71 -9.45 20.12 -14.54
N LYS A 72 -10.13 19.06 -14.07
CA LYS A 72 -11.17 19.16 -13.06
C LYS A 72 -10.57 19.25 -11.65
N ALA A 73 -11.20 20.04 -10.79
CA ALA A 73 -10.91 20.06 -9.37
C ALA A 73 -11.39 18.75 -8.72
N VAL A 74 -10.56 18.18 -7.85
CA VAL A 74 -10.81 16.90 -7.21
C VAL A 74 -10.29 16.96 -5.77
N PRO A 75 -11.09 16.59 -4.76
CA PRO A 75 -10.63 16.54 -3.39
C PRO A 75 -9.64 15.39 -3.17
N PHE A 76 -8.59 15.63 -2.38
CA PHE A 76 -7.70 14.56 -1.96
C PHE A 76 -8.41 13.61 -1.01
N HIS A 77 -9.04 14.14 0.03
CA HIS A 77 -9.77 13.36 1.03
C HIS A 77 -11.28 13.43 0.82
N GLU A 78 -11.90 12.26 0.89
CA GLU A 78 -13.32 12.11 1.21
C GLU A 78 -13.44 11.67 2.68
N ASP A 79 -14.66 11.55 3.19
CA ASP A 79 -14.90 10.82 4.44
C ASP A 79 -14.46 9.36 4.25
N LEU A 80 -13.24 9.05 4.72
CA LEU A 80 -12.57 7.78 4.46
C LEU A 80 -13.35 6.60 5.05
N ASP A 81 -13.93 6.76 6.25
CA ASP A 81 -14.72 5.70 6.88
C ASP A 81 -16.01 5.45 6.08
N ALA A 82 -16.71 6.50 5.66
CA ALA A 82 -17.91 6.35 4.82
C ALA A 82 -17.59 5.66 3.48
N VAL A 83 -16.46 5.98 2.86
CA VAL A 83 -15.97 5.34 1.62
C VAL A 83 -15.65 3.88 1.88
N ASN A 84 -14.87 3.57 2.91
CA ASN A 84 -14.45 2.21 3.25
C ASN A 84 -15.66 1.33 3.60
N ARG A 85 -16.63 1.83 4.38
CA ARG A 85 -17.87 1.10 4.69
C ARG A 85 -18.68 0.76 3.44
N ARG A 86 -18.77 1.71 2.50
CA ARG A 86 -19.44 1.50 1.21
C ARG A 86 -18.71 0.45 0.37
N ASN A 87 -17.39 0.51 0.31
CA ASN A 87 -16.56 -0.44 -0.43
C ASN A 87 -16.67 -1.85 0.17
N TYR A 88 -16.61 -1.97 1.49
CA TYR A 88 -16.83 -3.24 2.19
C TYR A 88 -18.22 -3.81 1.89
N ALA A 89 -19.28 -3.02 2.04
CA ALA A 89 -20.65 -3.48 1.78
C ALA A 89 -20.87 -3.93 0.32
N LYS A 90 -20.10 -3.36 -0.62
CA LYS A 90 -20.13 -3.71 -2.04
C LYS A 90 -19.48 -5.07 -2.32
N HIS A 91 -18.43 -5.43 -1.60
CA HIS A 91 -17.55 -6.58 -1.93
C HIS A 91 -17.49 -7.70 -0.89
N CYS A 92 -18.06 -7.54 0.32
CA CYS A 92 -17.96 -8.53 1.41
C CYS A 92 -18.64 -9.88 1.11
N ARG A 93 -19.28 -10.02 -0.06
CA ARG A 93 -19.94 -11.25 -0.54
C ARG A 93 -19.39 -11.74 -1.87
N ASP A 94 -18.40 -11.05 -2.43
CA ASP A 94 -17.79 -11.42 -3.69
C ASP A 94 -17.03 -12.74 -3.54
N SER A 95 -17.09 -13.57 -4.57
CA SER A 95 -16.29 -14.78 -4.68
C SER A 95 -14.82 -14.45 -4.91
N ALA A 96 -13.93 -15.41 -4.65
CA ALA A 96 -12.51 -15.27 -4.95
C ALA A 96 -12.24 -14.94 -6.44
N GLY A 97 -13.10 -15.40 -7.35
CA GLY A 97 -13.03 -15.07 -8.78
C GLY A 97 -13.37 -13.61 -9.06
N GLU A 98 -14.39 -13.06 -8.39
CA GLU A 98 -14.77 -11.65 -8.48
C GLU A 98 -13.69 -10.74 -7.87
N ILE A 99 -13.14 -11.09 -6.71
CA ILE A 99 -12.02 -10.35 -6.10
C ILE A 99 -10.77 -10.36 -6.99
N ARG A 100 -10.46 -11.50 -7.62
CA ARG A 100 -9.36 -11.59 -8.60
C ARG A 100 -9.61 -10.66 -9.80
N ALA A 101 -10.81 -10.70 -10.37
CA ALA A 101 -11.17 -9.84 -11.50
C ALA A 101 -11.12 -8.34 -11.13
N LEU A 102 -11.52 -7.98 -9.91
CA LEU A 102 -11.40 -6.62 -9.39
C LEU A 102 -9.93 -6.19 -9.25
N ALA A 103 -9.07 -7.04 -8.67
CA ALA A 103 -7.65 -6.75 -8.55
C ALA A 103 -6.98 -6.53 -9.92
N GLU A 104 -7.24 -7.43 -10.88
CA GLU A 104 -6.68 -7.34 -12.24
C GLU A 104 -7.16 -6.09 -12.98
N SER A 105 -8.47 -5.84 -12.97
CA SER A 105 -9.07 -4.70 -13.69
C SER A 105 -8.70 -3.35 -13.07
N SER A 106 -8.66 -3.25 -11.74
CA SER A 106 -8.25 -2.02 -11.03
C SER A 106 -6.78 -1.69 -11.28
N HIS A 107 -5.89 -2.69 -11.26
CA HIS A 107 -4.48 -2.51 -11.64
C HIS A 107 -4.33 -2.03 -13.08
N ALA A 108 -4.99 -2.70 -14.03
CA ALA A 108 -4.92 -2.33 -15.45
C ALA A 108 -5.41 -0.89 -15.68
N ALA A 109 -6.55 -0.52 -15.09
CA ALA A 109 -7.11 0.83 -15.17
C ALA A 109 -6.15 1.88 -14.58
N PHE A 110 -5.64 1.64 -13.37
CA PHE A 110 -4.76 2.59 -12.69
C PHE A 110 -3.42 2.75 -13.44
N ARG A 111 -2.79 1.64 -13.81
CA ARG A 111 -1.55 1.62 -14.59
C ARG A 111 -1.69 2.37 -15.92
N GLN A 112 -2.81 2.17 -16.63
CA GLN A 112 -3.10 2.89 -17.87
C GLN A 112 -3.17 4.41 -17.64
N ARG A 113 -3.79 4.87 -16.54
CA ARG A 113 -3.85 6.31 -16.21
C ARG A 113 -2.47 6.87 -15.88
N VAL A 114 -1.65 6.14 -15.12
CA VAL A 114 -0.28 6.56 -14.80
C VAL A 114 0.58 6.68 -16.05
N ALA A 115 0.45 5.74 -16.99
CA ALA A 115 1.23 5.75 -18.24
C ALA A 115 0.95 6.97 -19.15
N ALA A 116 -0.22 7.61 -18.98
CA ALA A 116 -0.62 8.77 -19.78
C ALA A 116 0.06 10.08 -19.35
N PHE A 117 0.67 10.14 -18.15
CA PHE A 117 1.38 11.33 -17.69
C PHE A 117 2.83 11.34 -18.17
N ASP A 118 3.36 12.51 -18.48
CA ASP A 118 4.79 12.71 -18.75
C ASP A 118 5.57 13.04 -17.47
N GLU A 119 6.90 12.98 -17.55
CA GLU A 119 7.78 13.21 -16.38
C GLU A 119 7.61 14.61 -15.79
N ARG A 120 7.35 15.62 -16.64
CA ARG A 120 7.12 16.99 -16.19
C ARG A 120 5.87 17.07 -15.33
N ARG A 121 4.76 16.49 -15.78
CA ARG A 121 3.49 16.52 -15.04
C ARG A 121 3.55 15.69 -13.76
N LEU A 122 4.30 14.58 -13.77
CA LEU A 122 4.55 13.75 -12.59
C LEU A 122 5.32 14.51 -11.50
N GLY A 123 6.27 15.37 -11.89
CA GLY A 123 7.04 16.21 -10.97
C GLY A 123 6.32 17.47 -10.46
N GLN A 124 5.17 17.82 -11.02
CA GLN A 124 4.38 18.99 -10.61
C GLN A 124 3.40 18.66 -9.47
N PRO A 125 2.92 19.67 -8.71
CA PRO A 125 1.87 19.48 -7.71
C PRO A 125 0.71 18.63 -8.24
N ALA A 126 0.16 17.74 -7.41
CA ALA A 126 -0.87 16.80 -7.86
C ALA A 126 -2.11 17.51 -8.40
N GLY A 127 -2.43 18.71 -7.89
CA GLY A 127 -3.64 19.45 -8.27
C GLY A 127 -4.90 18.92 -7.57
N LEU A 128 -4.73 18.18 -6.47
CA LEU A 128 -5.79 17.68 -5.61
C LEU A 128 -5.99 18.66 -4.45
N GLU A 129 -7.23 18.97 -4.11
CA GLU A 129 -7.52 19.88 -2.99
C GLU A 129 -7.08 19.23 -1.68
N GLY A 130 -6.23 19.93 -0.92
CA GLY A 130 -5.67 19.41 0.33
C GLY A 130 -4.46 18.48 0.15
N PHE A 131 -3.84 18.42 -1.04
CA PHE A 131 -2.60 17.67 -1.26
C PHE A 131 -1.59 18.44 -2.11
N ASP A 132 -0.54 18.94 -1.46
CA ASP A 132 0.45 19.83 -2.07
C ASP A 132 1.66 19.12 -2.69
N ALA A 133 1.79 17.81 -2.46
CA ALA A 133 2.91 17.04 -2.96
C ALA A 133 2.83 16.80 -4.49
N PRO A 134 3.97 16.47 -5.13
CA PRO A 134 3.98 16.13 -6.55
C PRO A 134 3.05 14.98 -6.91
N LEU A 135 2.55 14.95 -8.15
CA LEU A 135 1.64 13.93 -8.64
C LEU A 135 2.20 12.50 -8.49
N TRP A 136 3.51 12.31 -8.66
CA TRP A 136 4.13 11.00 -8.45
C TRP A 136 3.95 10.49 -7.02
N ARG A 137 3.93 11.39 -6.00
CA ARG A 137 3.69 11.00 -4.60
C ARG A 137 2.26 10.55 -4.38
N TYR A 138 1.30 11.20 -5.04
CA TYR A 138 -0.09 10.78 -5.00
C TYR A 138 -0.27 9.38 -5.61
N ILE A 139 0.29 9.15 -6.81
CA ILE A 139 0.24 7.84 -7.49
C ILE A 139 0.84 6.74 -6.62
N LEU A 140 1.93 7.05 -5.91
CA LEU A 140 2.64 6.10 -5.06
C LEU A 140 1.79 5.62 -3.87
N ILE A 141 0.88 6.44 -3.34
CA ILE A 141 0.03 6.09 -2.18
C ILE A 141 -0.80 4.85 -2.51
N ASP A 142 -1.74 4.95 -3.44
CA ASP A 142 -2.66 3.85 -3.77
C ASP A 142 -2.03 2.79 -4.70
N GLY A 143 -0.92 3.13 -5.36
CA GLY A 143 -0.20 2.23 -6.26
C GLY A 143 0.82 1.31 -5.58
N PHE A 144 1.31 1.68 -4.40
CA PHE A 144 2.41 0.94 -3.77
C PHE A 144 2.43 1.00 -2.25
N LEU A 145 2.34 2.18 -1.62
CA LEU A 145 2.47 2.31 -0.15
C LEU A 145 1.31 1.63 0.55
N HIS A 146 0.09 2.02 0.19
CA HIS A 146 -1.14 1.51 0.79
C HIS A 146 -1.31 0.00 0.62
N PRO A 147 -1.12 -0.59 -0.58
CA PRO A 147 -1.04 -2.04 -0.74
C PRO A 147 0.05 -2.71 0.10
N THR A 148 1.23 -2.10 0.22
CA THR A 148 2.32 -2.65 1.03
C THR A 148 1.95 -2.73 2.50
N LEU A 149 1.37 -1.64 3.04
CA LEU A 149 1.00 -1.54 4.45
C LEU A 149 -0.11 -2.53 4.81
N HIS A 150 -1.19 -2.61 4.03
CA HIS A 150 -2.27 -3.56 4.32
C HIS A 150 -1.80 -5.02 4.27
N ARG A 151 -0.90 -5.37 3.34
CA ARG A 151 -0.32 -6.72 3.31
C ARG A 151 0.54 -6.99 4.55
N ALA A 152 1.37 -6.04 4.96
CA ALA A 152 2.17 -6.19 6.18
C ALA A 152 1.28 -6.33 7.43
N VAL A 153 0.23 -5.52 7.54
CA VAL A 153 -0.75 -5.54 8.63
C VAL A 153 -1.51 -6.85 8.68
N TYR A 154 -1.93 -7.41 7.54
CA TYR A 154 -2.52 -8.74 7.47
C TYR A 154 -1.60 -9.82 8.09
N HIS A 155 -0.30 -9.78 7.79
CA HIS A 155 0.67 -10.69 8.40
C HIS A 155 0.90 -10.41 9.89
N PHE A 156 0.89 -9.15 10.34
CA PHE A 156 0.95 -8.82 11.77
C PHE A 156 -0.26 -9.39 12.54
N ALA A 157 -1.47 -9.29 11.98
CA ALA A 157 -2.67 -9.88 12.55
C ALA A 157 -2.56 -11.41 12.69
N GLY A 158 -2.01 -12.08 11.66
CA GLY A 158 -1.68 -13.50 11.68
C GLY A 158 -0.46 -13.89 12.53
N ARG A 159 0.20 -12.91 13.17
CA ARG A 159 1.45 -13.06 13.95
C ARG A 159 2.63 -13.60 13.15
N ASP A 160 2.62 -13.45 11.82
CA ASP A 160 3.75 -13.75 10.94
C ASP A 160 4.60 -12.50 10.72
N PHE A 161 5.30 -12.08 11.78
CA PHE A 161 6.18 -10.92 11.77
C PHE A 161 7.30 -11.05 10.73
N ALA A 162 7.78 -12.28 10.46
CA ALA A 162 8.81 -12.53 9.46
C ALA A 162 8.31 -12.23 8.04
N ALA A 163 7.09 -12.65 7.68
CA ALA A 163 6.49 -12.27 6.41
C ALA A 163 6.23 -10.76 6.32
N ALA A 164 5.68 -10.15 7.38
CA ALA A 164 5.43 -8.70 7.41
C ALA A 164 6.71 -7.90 7.15
N PHE A 165 7.80 -8.20 7.87
CA PHE A 165 9.06 -7.49 7.69
C PHE A 165 9.77 -7.81 6.37
N ARG A 166 9.60 -9.01 5.78
CA ARG A 166 10.11 -9.28 4.43
C ARG A 166 9.42 -8.41 3.37
N ILE A 167 8.10 -8.22 3.48
CA ILE A 167 7.34 -7.34 2.59
C ILE A 167 7.83 -5.90 2.74
N LEU A 168 7.87 -5.39 3.98
CA LEU A 168 8.33 -4.03 4.23
C LEU A 168 9.77 -3.84 3.73
N ALA A 169 10.68 -4.77 4.02
CA ALA A 169 12.09 -4.71 3.61
C ALA A 169 12.25 -4.69 2.10
N GLY A 170 11.60 -5.62 1.40
CA GLY A 170 11.66 -5.71 -0.05
C GLY A 170 11.13 -4.45 -0.71
N ASN A 171 9.98 -3.96 -0.24
CA ASN A 171 9.33 -2.79 -0.85
C ASN A 171 10.03 -1.48 -0.49
N TYR A 172 10.64 -1.37 0.69
CA TYR A 172 11.48 -0.23 1.05
C TYR A 172 12.70 -0.09 0.11
N ARG A 173 13.36 -1.20 -0.25
CA ARG A 173 14.49 -1.16 -1.20
C ARG A 173 14.06 -0.63 -2.57
N LEU A 174 12.89 -1.04 -3.04
CA LEU A 174 12.34 -0.56 -4.32
C LEU A 174 11.94 0.92 -4.25
N LEU A 175 11.31 1.33 -3.14
CA LEU A 175 10.96 2.73 -2.91
C LEU A 175 12.19 3.63 -2.84
N ALA A 176 13.28 3.17 -2.22
CA ALA A 176 14.53 3.92 -2.11
C ALA A 176 15.19 4.19 -3.48
N GLU A 177 14.83 3.46 -4.54
CA GLU A 177 15.25 3.80 -5.91
C GLU A 177 14.54 5.04 -6.47
N LEU A 178 13.40 5.41 -5.87
CA LEU A 178 12.59 6.57 -6.24
C LEU A 178 12.86 7.76 -5.30
N ASP A 179 12.82 7.52 -3.99
CA ASP A 179 13.05 8.51 -2.93
C ASP A 179 13.57 7.82 -1.66
N ASP A 180 14.85 8.02 -1.34
CA ASP A 180 15.52 7.47 -0.16
C ASP A 180 15.53 8.43 1.04
N SER A 181 14.76 9.52 0.97
CA SER A 181 14.74 10.53 2.02
C SER A 181 14.20 9.97 3.34
N PRO A 182 14.65 10.50 4.49
CA PRO A 182 14.10 10.12 5.80
C PRO A 182 12.59 10.37 5.92
N ALA A 183 12.08 11.40 5.23
CA ALA A 183 10.65 11.69 5.21
C ALA A 183 9.85 10.61 4.48
N MET A 184 10.36 10.12 3.33
CA MET A 184 9.74 9.02 2.61
C MET A 184 9.82 7.72 3.40
N ALA A 185 10.98 7.43 4.01
CA ALA A 185 11.16 6.24 4.85
C ALA A 185 10.18 6.22 6.04
N ARG A 186 9.97 7.37 6.70
CA ARG A 186 8.99 7.50 7.79
C ARG A 186 7.58 7.26 7.27
N SER A 187 7.19 7.92 6.18
CA SER A 187 5.85 7.76 5.57
C SER A 187 5.57 6.34 5.09
N PHE A 188 6.60 5.59 4.67
CA PHE A 188 6.45 4.19 4.23
C PHE A 188 6.26 3.23 5.40
N LEU A 189 6.87 3.50 6.55
CA LEU A 189 6.81 2.64 7.73
C LEU A 189 5.67 3.01 8.68
N ASP A 190 5.09 4.19 8.52
CA ASP A 190 3.97 4.66 9.32
C ASP A 190 2.68 3.93 8.92
N CYS A 191 2.14 3.17 9.87
CA CYS A 191 0.90 2.44 9.77
C CYS A 191 0.11 2.51 11.08
N GLU A 192 0.31 3.56 11.89
CA GLU A 192 -0.24 3.69 13.24
C GLU A 192 -1.76 3.39 13.26
N GLY A 193 -2.51 4.03 12.36
CA GLY A 193 -3.95 3.82 12.25
C GLY A 193 -4.38 2.41 11.82
N LEU A 194 -3.56 1.67 11.06
CA LEU A 194 -3.88 0.30 10.65
C LEU A 194 -3.47 -0.74 11.69
N LEU A 195 -2.46 -0.44 12.52
CA LEU A 195 -1.98 -1.35 13.55
C LEU A 195 -2.93 -1.43 14.73
N GLU A 196 -3.53 -0.29 15.10
CA GLU A 196 -4.53 -0.21 16.18
C GLU A 196 -5.77 -1.09 15.91
N GLU A 197 -6.09 -1.34 14.64
CA GLU A 197 -7.19 -2.23 14.23
C GLU A 197 -6.88 -3.71 14.45
N VAL A 198 -5.60 -4.11 14.49
CA VAL A 198 -5.20 -5.53 14.51
C VAL A 198 -4.52 -5.99 15.80
N MET A 199 -3.91 -5.08 16.55
CA MET A 199 -3.18 -5.42 17.77
C MET A 199 -3.02 -4.22 18.70
N GLU A 200 -3.30 -4.43 19.98
CA GLU A 200 -3.02 -3.45 21.02
C GLU A 200 -1.55 -2.99 21.00
N ARG A 201 -1.34 -1.67 21.15
CA ARG A 201 -0.01 -1.02 21.03
C ARG A 201 1.06 -1.69 21.89
N GLU A 202 0.74 -1.97 23.16
CA GLU A 202 1.68 -2.57 24.11
C GLU A 202 2.04 -4.02 23.72
N GLU A 203 1.06 -4.77 23.24
CA GLU A 203 1.23 -6.14 22.78
C GLU A 203 2.09 -6.19 21.51
N LEU A 204 1.84 -5.29 20.56
CA LEU A 204 2.64 -5.14 19.36
C LEU A 204 4.09 -4.83 19.73
N LEU A 205 4.33 -3.85 20.59
CA LEU A 205 5.66 -3.48 21.04
C LEU A 205 6.39 -4.64 21.73
N ARG A 206 5.70 -5.39 22.60
CA ARG A 206 6.24 -6.57 23.26
C ARG A 206 6.68 -7.62 22.23
N ARG A 207 5.81 -7.93 21.26
CA ARG A 207 6.11 -8.93 20.21
C ARG A 207 7.22 -8.50 19.27
N LEU A 208 7.28 -7.22 18.90
CA LEU A 208 8.38 -6.69 18.08
C LEU A 208 9.73 -6.83 18.81
N ARG A 209 9.76 -6.59 20.12
CA ARG A 209 10.97 -6.79 20.94
C ARG A 209 11.37 -8.27 20.98
N GLU A 210 10.42 -9.18 21.17
CA GLU A 210 10.67 -10.63 21.16
C GLU A 210 11.18 -11.13 19.80
N PHE A 211 10.52 -10.73 18.73
CA PHE A 211 10.91 -11.04 17.35
C PHE A 211 12.35 -10.60 17.06
N ARG A 212 12.72 -9.40 17.51
CA ARG A 212 14.08 -8.88 17.41
C ARG A 212 15.09 -9.73 18.19
N THR A 213 14.80 -10.04 19.46
CA THR A 213 15.73 -10.80 20.31
C THR A 213 15.93 -12.23 19.82
N ALA A 214 14.94 -12.80 19.16
CA ALA A 214 15.02 -14.14 18.58
C ALA A 214 15.86 -14.20 17.30
N GLY A 215 16.36 -13.07 16.77
CA GLY A 215 17.07 -13.03 15.48
C GLY A 215 16.18 -13.41 14.29
N ALA A 216 14.86 -13.35 14.46
CA ALA A 216 13.87 -13.94 13.56
C ALA A 216 13.61 -13.14 12.26
N GLY A 217 14.37 -12.06 12.01
CA GLY A 217 14.31 -11.31 10.75
C GLY A 217 14.85 -12.08 9.54
N GLY A 218 15.61 -13.16 9.76
CA GLY A 218 16.32 -13.85 8.69
C GLY A 218 17.32 -12.92 7.97
N PRO A 219 18.02 -13.41 6.93
CA PRO A 219 18.96 -12.59 6.16
C PRO A 219 18.28 -11.47 5.36
N ASP A 220 16.96 -11.56 5.15
CA ASP A 220 16.24 -10.70 4.22
C ASP A 220 15.72 -9.39 4.84
N VAL A 221 15.64 -9.30 6.18
CA VAL A 221 15.23 -8.09 6.90
C VAL A 221 16.46 -7.25 7.25
N PRO A 222 16.58 -6.01 6.74
CA PRO A 222 17.70 -5.12 7.04
C PRO A 222 17.88 -4.89 8.54
N ALA A 223 19.13 -4.83 8.97
CA ALA A 223 19.47 -4.39 10.32
C ALA A 223 18.88 -3.00 10.59
N GLY A 224 18.25 -2.82 11.75
CA GLY A 224 17.61 -1.56 12.13
C GLY A 224 16.20 -1.35 11.56
N MET A 225 15.67 -2.26 10.73
CA MET A 225 14.34 -2.07 10.15
C MET A 225 13.22 -2.11 11.20
N VAL A 226 13.33 -3.02 12.17
CA VAL A 226 12.38 -3.12 13.29
C VAL A 226 12.43 -1.84 14.14
N GLU A 227 13.62 -1.31 14.39
CA GLU A 227 13.79 -0.04 15.12
C GLU A 227 13.16 1.13 14.38
N ARG A 228 13.39 1.25 13.07
CA ARG A 228 12.77 2.29 12.25
C ARG A 228 11.25 2.17 12.23
N PHE A 229 10.73 0.94 12.20
CA PHE A 229 9.29 0.69 12.28
C PHE A 229 8.71 1.13 13.62
N ILE A 230 9.37 0.80 14.73
CA ILE A 230 8.98 1.25 16.09
C ILE A 230 9.00 2.77 16.18
N GLU A 231 10.04 3.43 15.65
CA GLU A 231 10.16 4.89 15.65
C GLU A 231 9.07 5.56 14.80
N ALA A 232 8.81 5.04 13.59
CA ALA A 232 7.83 5.58 12.66
C ALA A 232 6.41 5.55 13.25
N ASN A 233 6.06 4.46 13.94
CA ASN A 233 4.75 4.25 14.56
C ASN A 233 4.68 4.74 16.02
N ARG A 234 5.68 5.51 16.48
CA ARG A 234 5.76 6.06 17.84
C ARG A 234 5.46 5.02 18.92
N LEU A 235 5.94 3.78 18.76
CA LEU A 235 5.72 2.69 19.71
C LEU A 235 6.68 2.75 20.91
N GLY A 236 7.35 3.89 21.13
CA GLY A 236 8.33 4.14 22.18
C GLY A 236 7.78 4.86 23.40
#